data_AF-A0A6A4L1F3-F1
#
_entry.id   AF-A0A6A4L1F3-F1
#
_cell.length_a   1.000
_cell.length_b   1.000
_cell.length_c   1.000
_cell.angle_alpha   90.00
_cell.angle_beta   90.00
_cell.angle_gamma   90.00
#
_symmetry.space_group_name_H-M   'P 1'
#
loop_
_entity.id
_entity.type
_entity.pdbx_description
1 polymer ?
#
loop_
_entity_poly.entity_id
_entity_poly.type
_entity_poly.pdbx_seq_one_letter_code
_entity_poly.pdbx_strand_id
1 'polypeptide(L)'
;MGKKAKGSRKGKKAWRANISTEDIDDYFEKSTKDALSGGPLTELPSESLFYVDKSSGTAIPLLISQALLYPDWLDGVSDSGMVDIWDDEGEHTGKFKKKSKPSIIPAVEVEPPGCSFNPAFESHQDSLACAVADEMQKIYRHELGPQPIPLMVPGEVVDEEDAYFLEVDNGSDDDQQNIENKDENGDNVHEKRPSITKKVTRVELNKRARRKEKLKTEAEAKKVEQFSKEIDSLPDIIQEIANDDEEKQRRHLRRLVAKQERLKSRPPRLGRHKFEPAPVQVLLSEEITGSLRKLKGCSTLARDRFKSLEKRGLVIPSAKSGRVLLQAQQ
;
A
#
# COMPACT_ATOMS: atom_id res chain seq x y z
N MET A 1 -74.96 20.85 -2.72
CA MET A 1 -73.64 20.93 -3.38
C MET A 1 -72.69 21.77 -2.53
N GLY A 2 -71.89 21.15 -1.65
CA GLY A 2 -70.96 21.87 -0.78
C GLY A 2 -69.67 22.22 -1.52
N LYS A 3 -69.30 23.51 -1.58
CA LYS A 3 -68.05 23.95 -2.20
C LYS A 3 -66.87 23.47 -1.34
N LYS A 4 -66.00 22.62 -1.91
CA LYS A 4 -64.76 22.16 -1.26
C LYS A 4 -63.85 23.35 -0.95
N ALA A 5 -63.29 23.37 0.26
CA ALA A 5 -62.33 24.39 0.69
C ALA A 5 -61.11 24.40 -0.24
N LYS A 6 -60.68 25.60 -0.67
CA LYS A 6 -59.48 25.74 -1.50
C LYS A 6 -58.25 25.45 -0.64
N GLY A 7 -57.52 24.40 -0.97
CA GLY A 7 -56.22 24.10 -0.35
C GLY A 7 -55.22 25.24 -0.58
N SER A 8 -54.29 25.40 0.37
CA SER A 8 -53.23 26.42 0.32
C SER A 8 -52.48 26.38 -1.01
N ARG A 9 -52.32 27.53 -1.66
CA ARG A 9 -51.65 27.70 -2.96
C ARG A 9 -50.13 27.54 -2.90
N LYS A 10 -49.53 27.41 -1.71
CA LYS A 10 -48.08 27.21 -1.56
C LYS A 10 -47.74 25.73 -1.68
N GLY A 11 -47.05 25.38 -2.76
CA GLY A 11 -46.49 24.03 -2.96
C GLY A 11 -45.39 23.69 -1.94
N LYS A 12 -45.04 22.40 -1.83
CA LYS A 12 -44.06 21.87 -0.85
C LYS A 12 -42.70 22.61 -0.87
N LYS A 13 -42.25 23.10 -2.04
CA LYS A 13 -41.02 23.90 -2.16
C LYS A 13 -41.09 25.24 -1.42
N ALA A 14 -42.23 25.93 -1.45
CA ALA A 14 -42.40 27.20 -0.75
C ALA A 14 -42.48 27.02 0.78
N TRP A 15 -42.87 25.83 1.25
CA TRP A 15 -42.81 25.49 2.67
C TRP A 15 -41.39 25.18 3.13
N ARG A 16 -40.58 24.51 2.30
CA ARG A 16 -39.16 24.23 2.60
C ARG A 16 -38.33 25.51 2.73
N ALA A 17 -38.60 26.52 1.89
CA ALA A 17 -37.90 27.81 1.95
C ALA A 17 -38.26 28.67 3.17
N ASN A 18 -39.28 28.31 3.95
CA ASN A 18 -39.78 29.11 5.07
C ASN A 18 -39.58 28.40 6.43
N ILE A 19 -38.81 27.32 6.44
CA ILE A 19 -38.34 26.60 7.63
C ILE A 19 -36.87 26.98 7.77
N SER A 20 -36.50 27.69 8.83
CA SER A 20 -35.09 28.02 9.07
C SER A 20 -34.33 26.73 9.36
N THR A 21 -33.21 26.52 8.66
CA THR A 21 -32.25 25.44 8.93
C THR A 21 -31.05 25.93 9.75
N GLU A 22 -31.03 27.20 10.12
CA GLU A 22 -29.90 27.86 10.80
C GLU A 22 -29.53 27.15 12.10
N ASP A 23 -30.52 26.71 12.90
CA ASP A 23 -30.28 25.98 14.15
C ASP A 23 -29.57 24.63 13.94
N ILE A 24 -29.83 23.98 12.79
CA ILE A 24 -29.24 22.70 12.43
C ILE A 24 -27.81 22.91 11.93
N ASP A 25 -27.61 23.91 11.07
CA ASP A 25 -26.31 24.27 10.54
C ASP A 25 -25.37 24.74 11.67
N ASP A 26 -25.87 25.54 12.60
CA ASP A 26 -25.16 25.97 13.81
C ASP A 26 -24.73 24.80 14.70
N TYR A 27 -25.56 23.77 14.82
CA TYR A 27 -25.23 22.56 15.59
C TYR A 27 -24.11 21.76 14.92
N PHE A 28 -24.12 21.65 13.59
CA PHE A 28 -23.03 21.00 12.85
C PHE A 28 -21.74 21.81 12.94
N GLU A 29 -21.80 23.14 12.87
CA GLU A 29 -20.61 23.97 13.04
C GLU A 29 -20.02 23.88 14.46
N LYS A 30 -20.88 23.90 15.49
CA LYS A 30 -20.44 23.76 16.89
C LYS A 30 -19.84 22.38 17.14
N SER A 31 -20.49 21.31 16.70
CA SER A 31 -19.94 19.95 16.85
C SER A 31 -18.61 19.77 16.11
N THR A 32 -18.43 20.40 14.94
CA THR A 32 -17.17 20.36 14.20
C THR A 32 -16.06 21.13 14.92
N LYS A 33 -16.37 22.30 15.49
CA LYS A 33 -15.43 23.08 16.32
C LYS A 33 -15.07 22.34 17.60
N ASP A 34 -16.05 21.76 18.29
CA ASP A 34 -15.85 20.98 19.51
C ASP A 34 -14.99 19.74 19.25
N ALA A 35 -15.19 19.05 18.11
CA ALA A 35 -14.33 17.92 17.71
C ALA A 35 -12.88 18.34 17.46
N LEU A 36 -12.65 19.55 16.92
CA LEU A 36 -11.31 20.11 16.72
C LEU A 36 -10.68 20.60 18.04
N SER A 37 -11.47 21.08 18.99
CA SER A 37 -10.98 21.57 20.29
C SER A 37 -10.91 20.51 21.39
N GLY A 38 -11.23 19.24 21.08
CA GLY A 38 -11.08 18.12 22.00
C GLY A 38 -12.31 17.80 22.86
N GLY A 39 -13.50 18.25 22.44
CA GLY A 39 -14.80 17.97 23.06
C GLY A 39 -15.52 19.23 23.58
N PRO A 40 -16.82 19.14 23.88
CA PRO A 40 -17.61 20.26 24.38
C PRO A 40 -17.19 20.61 25.82
N LEU A 41 -16.94 21.90 26.06
CA LEU A 41 -16.46 22.41 27.35
C LEU A 41 -17.38 22.08 28.54
N THR A 42 -18.66 21.82 28.27
CA THR A 42 -19.67 21.46 29.27
C THR A 42 -19.53 20.05 29.83
N GLU A 43 -18.84 19.15 29.12
CA GLU A 43 -18.66 17.75 29.53
C GLU A 43 -17.37 17.53 30.31
N LEU A 44 -16.41 18.48 30.27
CA LEU A 44 -15.19 18.38 31.07
C LEU A 44 -15.48 18.72 32.55
N PRO A 45 -14.97 17.92 33.51
CA PRO A 45 -15.09 18.24 34.92
C PRO A 45 -14.34 19.54 35.24
N SER A 46 -14.93 20.38 36.10
CA SER A 46 -14.38 21.69 36.51
C SER A 46 -12.95 21.61 37.10
N GLU A 47 -12.56 20.46 37.63
CA GLU A 47 -11.22 20.21 38.17
C GLU A 47 -10.15 20.05 37.08
N SER A 48 -10.53 19.69 35.85
CA SER A 48 -9.61 19.58 34.70
C SER A 48 -9.46 20.88 33.91
N LEU A 49 -10.30 21.88 34.18
CA LEU A 49 -10.30 23.17 33.49
C LEU A 49 -9.15 24.09 33.93
N PHE A 50 -8.65 23.90 35.15
CA PHE A 50 -7.59 24.74 35.71
C PHE A 50 -6.51 23.89 36.39
N TYR A 51 -5.31 23.92 35.82
CA TYR A 51 -4.12 23.39 36.48
C TYR A 51 -3.43 24.51 37.24
N VAL A 52 -3.39 24.41 38.58
CA VAL A 52 -2.58 25.30 39.42
C VAL A 52 -1.19 24.69 39.52
N ASP A 53 -0.25 25.23 38.75
CA ASP A 53 1.15 24.80 38.81
C ASP A 53 1.78 25.22 40.14
N LYS A 54 1.97 24.24 41.04
CA LYS A 54 2.64 24.42 42.33
C LYS A 54 4.11 23.99 42.29
N SER A 55 4.68 23.80 41.10
CA SER A 55 6.08 23.39 40.98
C SER A 55 7.02 24.56 41.30
N SER A 56 7.47 24.65 42.55
CA SER A 56 8.76 25.26 42.85
C SER A 56 9.82 24.35 42.22
N GLY A 57 10.37 24.80 41.09
CA GLY A 57 11.20 24.00 40.19
C GLY A 57 12.22 23.11 40.89
N THR A 58 12.04 21.80 40.78
CA THR A 58 13.09 20.81 41.04
C THR A 58 12.94 19.64 40.07
N ALA A 59 14.03 19.41 39.33
CA ALA A 59 14.50 18.15 38.75
C ALA A 59 13.51 17.22 38.03
N ILE A 60 13.65 17.19 36.69
CA ILE A 60 13.27 16.08 35.82
C ILE A 60 14.15 14.87 36.17
N PRO A 61 13.59 13.73 36.60
CA PRO A 61 14.00 12.50 35.93
C PRO A 61 12.93 11.39 35.98
N LEU A 62 12.01 11.31 35.01
CA LEU A 62 11.27 10.06 34.72
C LEU A 62 10.76 10.07 33.26
N LEU A 63 11.66 10.08 32.28
CA LEU A 63 11.34 9.86 30.86
C LEU A 63 12.24 8.77 30.25
N ILE A 64 12.40 7.65 30.96
CA ILE A 64 13.13 6.48 30.41
C ILE A 64 12.24 5.22 30.35
N SER A 65 11.12 5.16 31.06
CA SER A 65 10.24 3.98 31.04
C SER A 65 9.21 3.95 29.89
N GLN A 66 8.84 5.10 29.31
CA GLN A 66 7.83 5.14 28.24
C GLN A 66 8.39 5.00 26.81
N ALA A 67 9.72 5.07 26.65
CA ALA A 67 10.39 4.95 25.35
C ALA A 67 10.47 3.49 24.83
N LEU A 68 10.13 2.49 25.64
CA LEU A 68 10.18 1.07 25.26
C LEU A 68 8.84 0.50 24.76
N LEU A 69 7.76 1.29 24.75
CA LEU A 69 6.43 0.76 24.37
C LEU A 69 5.94 1.21 22.97
N TYR A 70 6.45 2.28 22.38
CA TYR A 70 6.10 2.69 21.00
C TYR A 70 7.24 3.48 20.35
N PRO A 71 8.11 2.84 19.52
CA PRO A 71 9.20 3.55 18.83
C PRO A 71 8.75 4.34 17.58
N ASP A 72 7.47 4.25 17.18
CA ASP A 72 7.02 4.66 15.84
C ASP A 72 6.43 6.08 15.76
N TRP A 73 6.49 6.88 16.84
CA TRP A 73 5.90 8.23 16.89
C TRP A 73 6.93 9.38 16.90
N LEU A 74 8.23 9.10 16.79
CA LEU A 74 9.27 10.14 16.89
C LEU A 74 10.18 10.29 15.66
N ASP A 75 9.65 10.12 14.45
CA ASP A 75 10.33 10.51 13.20
C ASP A 75 9.68 11.74 12.52
N GLY A 76 8.83 12.48 13.25
CA GLY A 76 8.09 13.63 12.74
C GLY A 76 8.38 14.99 13.38
N VAL A 77 9.27 15.08 14.39
CA VAL A 77 9.69 16.38 14.91
C VAL A 77 10.73 16.94 13.95
N SER A 78 10.23 17.62 12.93
CA SER A 78 11.03 18.56 12.16
C SER A 78 11.57 19.59 13.14
N ASP A 79 12.85 19.47 13.46
CA ASP A 79 13.70 20.51 14.03
C ASP A 79 13.77 21.68 13.02
N SER A 80 12.64 22.36 12.81
CA SER A 80 12.57 23.66 12.17
C SER A 80 12.82 24.70 13.25
N GLY A 81 14.02 24.66 13.83
CA GLY A 81 14.55 25.82 14.53
C GLY A 81 14.56 26.97 13.53
N MET A 82 13.70 27.97 13.76
CA MET A 82 13.85 29.26 13.11
C MET A 82 15.28 29.73 13.39
N VAL A 83 16.11 29.78 12.35
CA VAL A 83 17.43 30.40 12.43
C VAL A 83 17.16 31.88 12.62
N ASP A 84 17.49 32.39 13.80
CA ASP A 84 17.47 33.82 14.10
C ASP A 84 18.54 34.50 13.24
N ILE A 85 18.09 35.33 12.30
CA ILE A 85 18.92 35.98 11.28
C ILE A 85 19.53 37.30 11.79
N TRP A 86 19.15 37.74 13.00
CA TRP A 86 19.49 39.08 13.52
C TRP A 86 20.42 39.10 14.74
N ASP A 87 20.85 37.94 15.25
CA ASP A 87 21.90 37.88 16.28
C ASP A 87 23.29 37.91 15.63
N ASP A 88 23.79 39.12 15.39
CA ASP A 88 25.15 39.41 14.94
C ASP A 88 26.06 39.72 16.13
N GLU A 89 26.40 38.71 16.95
CA GLU A 89 27.60 38.75 17.79
C GLU A 89 28.27 37.37 17.87
N GLY A 90 29.46 37.26 17.26
CA GLY A 90 30.56 36.43 17.73
C GLY A 90 30.39 34.90 17.68
N GLU A 91 31.16 34.27 16.80
CA GLU A 91 31.45 32.82 16.73
C GLU A 91 30.38 31.92 16.07
N HIS A 92 30.48 31.81 14.74
CA HIS A 92 29.79 30.77 13.99
C HIS A 92 30.32 29.36 14.32
N THR A 93 29.86 28.78 15.42
CA THR A 93 29.94 27.32 15.65
C THR A 93 28.79 26.60 14.94
N GLY A 94 28.67 26.88 13.63
CA GLY A 94 27.71 26.21 12.76
C GLY A 94 28.03 24.71 12.69
N LYS A 95 27.31 23.89 13.44
CA LYS A 95 27.35 22.43 13.30
C LYS A 95 26.86 22.06 11.90
N PHE A 96 27.78 21.94 10.94
CA PHE A 96 27.46 21.42 9.61
C PHE A 96 26.86 20.01 9.77
N LYS A 97 25.54 19.87 9.58
CA LYS A 97 24.85 18.58 9.55
C LYS A 97 25.53 17.72 8.48
N LYS A 98 26.27 16.68 8.89
CA LYS A 98 26.98 15.79 7.98
C LYS A 98 25.95 15.11 7.07
N LYS A 99 25.99 15.40 5.77
CA LYS A 99 25.12 14.76 4.78
C LYS A 99 25.32 13.24 4.85
N SER A 100 24.23 12.49 5.01
CA SER A 100 24.28 11.03 4.98
C SER A 100 24.81 10.55 3.63
N LYS A 101 25.61 9.48 3.65
CA LYS A 101 26.17 8.91 2.41
C LYS A 101 25.00 8.50 1.48
N PRO A 102 25.08 8.80 0.18
CA PRO A 102 23.98 8.55 -0.75
C PRO A 102 23.72 7.06 -1.01
N SER A 103 24.68 6.17 -0.71
CA SER A 103 24.61 4.74 -1.01
C SER A 103 25.12 3.88 0.15
N ILE A 104 24.47 2.74 0.41
CA ILE A 104 24.91 1.72 1.38
C ILE A 104 26.15 0.95 0.88
N ILE A 105 26.28 0.78 -0.44
CA ILE A 105 27.35 0.03 -1.09
C ILE A 105 28.67 0.83 -1.03
N PRO A 106 29.81 0.17 -0.72
CA PRO A 106 31.11 0.84 -0.68
C PRO A 106 31.50 1.43 -2.05
N ALA A 107 32.31 2.49 -2.05
CA ALA A 107 32.73 3.17 -3.28
C ALA A 107 33.60 2.29 -4.18
N VAL A 108 34.39 1.40 -3.59
CA VAL A 108 35.25 0.45 -4.27
C VAL A 108 34.91 -0.94 -3.75
N GLU A 109 34.49 -1.82 -4.64
CA GLU A 109 34.25 -3.22 -4.32
C GLU A 109 35.57 -3.98 -4.44
N VAL A 110 35.83 -4.83 -3.47
CA VAL A 110 37.03 -5.69 -3.50
C VAL A 110 36.67 -6.93 -4.30
N GLU A 111 37.38 -7.15 -5.40
CA GLU A 111 37.22 -8.35 -6.22
C GLU A 111 37.70 -9.60 -5.46
N PRO A 112 37.19 -10.80 -5.81
CA PRO A 112 37.63 -12.04 -5.18
C PRO A 112 39.12 -12.32 -5.45
N PRO A 113 39.81 -13.02 -4.53
CA PRO A 113 41.26 -13.26 -4.63
C PRO A 113 41.67 -14.06 -5.88
N GLY A 114 40.76 -14.83 -6.47
CA GLY A 114 40.96 -15.57 -7.71
C GLY A 114 41.15 -14.69 -8.95
N CYS A 115 40.78 -13.40 -8.90
CA CYS A 115 41.01 -12.43 -9.97
C CYS A 115 42.40 -11.79 -9.92
N SER A 116 43.21 -12.12 -8.91
CA SER A 116 44.59 -11.61 -8.82
C SER A 116 45.45 -12.15 -9.95
N PHE A 117 46.61 -11.53 -10.18
CA PHE A 117 47.53 -11.93 -11.25
C PHE A 117 48.11 -13.34 -11.06
N ASN A 118 48.39 -13.72 -9.81
CA ASN A 118 48.93 -15.03 -9.45
C ASN A 118 48.11 -15.61 -8.29
N PRO A 119 46.87 -16.03 -8.57
CA PRO A 119 45.95 -16.52 -7.55
C PRO A 119 46.36 -17.92 -7.07
N ALA A 120 45.91 -18.30 -5.88
CA ALA A 120 45.92 -19.69 -5.47
C ALA A 120 45.00 -20.50 -6.41
N PHE A 121 45.31 -21.78 -6.63
CA PHE A 121 44.55 -22.61 -7.57
C PHE A 121 43.07 -22.69 -7.20
N GLU A 122 42.75 -22.92 -5.92
CA GLU A 122 41.37 -23.01 -5.43
C GLU A 122 40.60 -21.72 -5.66
N SER A 123 41.15 -20.58 -5.25
CA SER A 123 40.48 -19.29 -5.40
C SER A 123 40.30 -18.90 -6.86
N HIS A 124 41.25 -19.28 -7.74
CA HIS A 124 41.11 -19.12 -9.18
C HIS A 124 39.96 -19.93 -9.75
N GLN A 125 39.86 -21.21 -9.39
CA GLN A 125 38.77 -22.09 -9.83
C GLN A 125 37.42 -21.58 -9.34
N ASP A 126 37.32 -21.09 -8.10
CA ASP A 126 36.08 -20.51 -7.57
C ASP A 126 35.62 -19.29 -8.38
N SER A 127 36.54 -18.33 -8.63
CA SER A 127 36.23 -17.16 -9.45
C SER A 127 35.86 -17.53 -10.89
N LEU A 128 36.56 -18.51 -11.48
CA LEU A 128 36.29 -19.01 -12.82
C LEU A 128 34.93 -19.71 -12.89
N ALA A 129 34.60 -20.51 -11.87
CA ALA A 129 33.31 -21.18 -11.76
C ALA A 129 32.16 -20.17 -11.70
N CYS A 130 32.31 -19.07 -10.94
CA CYS A 130 31.33 -17.98 -10.94
C CYS A 130 31.14 -17.36 -12.34
N ALA A 131 32.23 -17.08 -13.05
CA ALA A 131 32.16 -16.51 -14.41
C ALA A 131 31.49 -17.47 -15.40
N VAL A 132 31.83 -18.76 -15.34
CA VAL A 132 31.21 -19.80 -16.17
C VAL A 132 29.72 -19.92 -15.87
N ALA A 133 29.31 -19.90 -14.60
CA ALA A 133 27.91 -19.95 -14.21
C ALA A 133 27.10 -18.79 -14.79
N ASP A 134 27.64 -17.57 -14.79
CA ASP A 134 26.98 -16.38 -15.36
C ASP A 134 26.79 -16.50 -16.89
N GLU A 135 27.80 -17.00 -17.61
CA GLU A 135 27.68 -17.23 -19.06
C GLU A 135 26.71 -18.37 -19.39
N MET A 136 26.78 -19.49 -18.65
CA MET A 136 25.82 -20.60 -18.80
C MET A 136 24.38 -20.14 -18.54
N GLN A 137 24.15 -19.26 -17.56
CA GLN A 137 22.83 -18.68 -17.34
C GLN A 137 22.33 -17.86 -18.53
N LYS A 138 23.20 -17.14 -19.23
CA LYS A 138 22.81 -16.40 -20.46
C LYS A 138 22.44 -17.36 -21.58
N ILE A 139 23.22 -18.44 -21.74
CA ILE A 139 22.96 -19.50 -22.71
C ILE A 139 21.60 -20.15 -22.40
N TYR A 140 21.36 -20.58 -21.16
CA TYR A 140 20.09 -21.17 -20.77
C TYR A 140 18.90 -20.24 -20.96
N ARG A 141 19.04 -18.94 -20.66
CA ARG A 141 17.97 -17.96 -20.92
C ARG A 141 17.65 -17.83 -22.40
N HIS A 142 18.65 -17.96 -23.27
CA HIS A 142 18.46 -17.91 -24.71
C HIS A 142 17.83 -19.20 -25.24
N GLU A 143 18.28 -20.36 -24.76
CA GLU A 143 17.83 -21.68 -25.23
C GLU A 143 16.46 -22.09 -24.69
N LEU A 144 16.20 -21.89 -23.40
CA LEU A 144 14.91 -22.20 -22.76
C LEU A 144 13.92 -21.04 -22.82
N GLY A 145 14.36 -19.86 -23.26
CA GLY A 145 13.51 -18.69 -23.32
C GLY A 145 12.34 -18.91 -24.27
N PRO A 146 11.14 -18.37 -23.95
CA PRO A 146 10.05 -18.37 -24.91
C PRO A 146 10.52 -17.63 -26.17
N GLN A 147 10.31 -18.22 -27.34
CA GLN A 147 10.62 -17.52 -28.59
C GLN A 147 9.81 -16.22 -28.64
N PRO A 148 10.41 -15.11 -29.10
CA PRO A 148 9.70 -13.85 -29.22
C PRO A 148 8.52 -14.06 -30.16
N ILE A 149 7.34 -13.58 -29.76
CA ILE A 149 6.15 -13.63 -30.60
C ILE A 149 6.52 -12.92 -31.92
N PRO A 150 6.35 -13.59 -33.07
CA PRO A 150 6.64 -12.97 -34.35
C PRO A 150 5.84 -11.68 -34.50
N LEU A 151 6.49 -10.63 -34.99
CA LEU A 151 5.90 -9.28 -35.09
C LEU A 151 4.66 -9.24 -35.98
N MET A 152 4.59 -10.17 -36.93
CA MET A 152 3.46 -10.44 -37.80
C MET A 152 3.09 -11.91 -37.64
N VAL A 153 2.03 -12.18 -36.88
CA VAL A 153 1.30 -13.45 -37.02
C VAL A 153 0.40 -13.26 -38.24
N PRO A 154 0.53 -14.03 -39.34
CA PRO A 154 -0.46 -14.00 -40.41
C PRO A 154 -1.79 -14.43 -39.78
N GLY A 155 -2.68 -13.47 -39.58
CA GLY A 155 -3.98 -13.70 -38.97
C GLY A 155 -4.80 -14.61 -39.87
N GLU A 156 -5.14 -15.79 -39.36
CA GLU A 156 -6.32 -16.50 -39.82
C GLU A 156 -7.52 -15.61 -39.48
N VAL A 157 -8.41 -15.40 -40.46
CA VAL A 157 -9.62 -14.59 -40.27
C VAL A 157 -10.45 -15.32 -39.23
N VAL A 158 -10.57 -14.76 -38.03
CA VAL A 158 -11.41 -15.32 -36.97
C VAL A 158 -12.84 -15.32 -37.50
N ASP A 159 -13.44 -16.49 -37.66
CA ASP A 159 -14.84 -16.62 -38.07
C ASP A 159 -15.72 -15.85 -37.08
N GLU A 160 -16.80 -15.22 -37.58
CA GLU A 160 -17.68 -14.35 -36.78
C GLU A 160 -18.23 -15.02 -35.51
N GLU A 161 -18.25 -16.36 -35.49
CA GLU A 161 -18.70 -17.22 -34.39
C GLU A 161 -17.76 -17.18 -33.17
N ASP A 162 -16.45 -17.06 -33.38
CA ASP A 162 -15.44 -17.02 -32.30
C ASP A 162 -15.30 -15.62 -31.68
N ALA A 163 -15.73 -14.57 -32.39
CA ALA A 163 -15.78 -13.21 -31.87
C ALA A 163 -16.75 -13.08 -30.69
N TYR A 164 -17.83 -13.88 -30.64
CA TYR A 164 -18.82 -13.86 -29.57
C TYR A 164 -18.27 -14.37 -28.22
N PHE A 165 -17.18 -15.13 -28.20
CA PHE A 165 -16.58 -15.61 -26.96
C PHE A 165 -15.75 -14.53 -26.25
N LEU A 166 -15.26 -13.52 -26.99
CA LEU A 166 -14.40 -12.46 -26.45
C LEU A 166 -15.18 -11.27 -25.89
N GLU A 167 -16.43 -11.08 -26.29
CA GLU A 167 -17.28 -9.95 -25.85
C GLU A 167 -17.91 -10.12 -24.46
N VAL A 168 -17.88 -11.34 -23.90
CA VAL A 168 -18.59 -11.65 -22.63
C VAL A 168 -17.86 -11.11 -21.39
N ASP A 169 -16.54 -10.89 -21.43
CA ASP A 169 -15.74 -10.53 -20.24
C ASP A 169 -15.37 -9.03 -20.14
N ASN A 170 -15.84 -8.19 -21.07
CA ASN A 170 -15.67 -6.72 -20.99
C ASN A 170 -16.95 -6.01 -20.50
N GLY A 171 -17.86 -6.76 -19.86
CA GLY A 171 -19.02 -6.22 -19.17
C GLY A 171 -18.61 -5.55 -17.87
N SER A 172 -18.44 -4.23 -17.93
CA SER A 172 -18.47 -3.35 -16.76
C SER A 172 -19.75 -3.61 -15.96
N ASP A 173 -19.60 -4.29 -14.83
CA ASP A 173 -20.64 -4.49 -13.82
C ASP A 173 -20.85 -3.15 -13.08
N ASP A 174 -21.64 -2.27 -13.69
CA ASP A 174 -22.20 -1.09 -13.01
C ASP A 174 -23.71 -1.32 -12.91
N ASP A 175 -24.10 -1.75 -11.71
CA ASP A 175 -25.44 -2.14 -11.28
C ASP A 175 -26.51 -1.07 -11.58
N GLN A 176 -27.22 -1.22 -12.70
CA GLN A 176 -28.47 -0.50 -12.95
C GLN A 176 -29.66 -1.27 -12.33
N GLN A 177 -29.85 -1.16 -11.01
CA GLN A 177 -31.11 -1.57 -10.39
C GLN A 177 -32.21 -0.55 -10.70
N ASN A 178 -32.99 -0.79 -11.75
CA ASN A 178 -34.34 -0.26 -11.86
C ASN A 178 -35.26 -1.27 -12.57
N ILE A 179 -35.79 -2.22 -11.81
CA ILE A 179 -36.92 -3.04 -12.25
C ILE A 179 -38.18 -2.42 -11.65
N GLU A 180 -38.65 -1.34 -12.29
CA GLU A 180 -40.03 -0.89 -12.14
C GLU A 180 -40.92 -1.61 -13.17
N ASN A 181 -41.89 -2.31 -12.60
CA ASN A 181 -43.11 -2.87 -13.16
C ASN A 181 -43.51 -2.33 -14.54
N LYS A 182 -43.64 -3.24 -15.50
CA LYS A 182 -44.41 -3.00 -16.73
C LYS A 182 -45.38 -4.15 -16.92
N ASP A 183 -46.61 -3.90 -16.50
CA ASP A 183 -47.79 -4.64 -16.91
C ASP A 183 -47.97 -4.49 -18.44
N GLU A 184 -48.18 -5.61 -19.14
CA GLU A 184 -49.13 -5.70 -20.27
C GLU A 184 -49.30 -7.17 -20.74
N ASN A 185 -50.50 -7.69 -20.45
CA ASN A 185 -51.25 -8.85 -20.95
C ASN A 185 -50.64 -9.88 -21.95
N GLY A 186 -50.82 -11.15 -21.57
CA GLY A 186 -50.81 -12.35 -22.42
C GLY A 186 -51.54 -13.51 -21.74
N ASP A 187 -52.86 -13.56 -21.96
CA ASP A 187 -53.94 -14.46 -21.54
C ASP A 187 -53.62 -15.97 -21.24
N ASN A 188 -53.91 -16.46 -20.02
CA ASN A 188 -54.58 -17.77 -19.77
C ASN A 188 -55.05 -17.94 -18.30
N VAL A 189 -56.35 -17.74 -18.09
CA VAL A 189 -57.27 -18.33 -17.09
C VAL A 189 -56.65 -19.08 -15.89
N HIS A 190 -56.62 -18.42 -14.72
CA HIS A 190 -57.07 -19.00 -13.44
C HIS A 190 -57.48 -17.86 -12.49
N GLU A 191 -58.78 -17.63 -12.36
CA GLU A 191 -59.37 -16.74 -11.36
C GLU A 191 -58.97 -17.18 -9.94
N LYS A 192 -58.04 -16.47 -9.29
CA LYS A 192 -57.96 -16.47 -7.82
C LYS A 192 -58.80 -15.32 -7.29
N ARG A 193 -60.08 -15.61 -7.08
CA ARG A 193 -61.01 -14.76 -6.32
C ARG A 193 -60.35 -14.34 -4.98
N PRO A 194 -60.43 -13.08 -4.53
CA PRO A 194 -60.10 -12.76 -3.15
C PRO A 194 -61.09 -13.53 -2.26
N SER A 195 -60.62 -14.58 -1.59
CA SER A 195 -61.45 -15.32 -0.65
C SER A 195 -61.94 -14.33 0.41
N ILE A 196 -63.25 -14.15 0.54
CA ILE A 196 -63.89 -13.35 1.59
C ILE A 196 -63.17 -13.60 2.90
N THR A 197 -62.42 -12.61 3.39
CA THR A 197 -61.78 -12.69 4.69
C THR A 197 -62.89 -12.65 5.72
N LYS A 198 -63.11 -13.77 6.40
CA LYS A 198 -64.04 -13.85 7.52
C LYS A 198 -63.65 -12.74 8.51
N LYS A 199 -64.62 -11.92 8.93
CA LYS A 199 -64.39 -10.87 9.95
C LYS A 199 -63.88 -11.55 11.21
N VAL A 200 -62.59 -11.35 11.49
CA VAL A 200 -61.90 -11.88 12.66
C VAL A 200 -62.55 -11.32 13.91
N THR A 201 -62.91 -12.20 14.83
CA THR A 201 -63.59 -11.78 16.07
C THR A 201 -62.63 -11.06 17.01
N ARG A 202 -63.14 -10.22 17.92
CA ARG A 202 -62.32 -9.50 18.93
C ARG A 202 -61.41 -10.44 19.74
N VAL A 203 -61.86 -11.68 19.96
CA VAL A 203 -61.12 -12.73 20.67
C VAL A 203 -59.92 -13.21 19.86
N GLU A 204 -60.06 -13.40 18.55
CA GLU A 204 -58.96 -13.80 17.66
C GLU A 204 -57.90 -12.70 17.51
N LEU A 205 -58.30 -11.42 17.51
CA LEU A 205 -57.36 -10.29 17.54
C LEU A 205 -56.51 -10.29 18.82
N ASN A 206 -57.14 -10.48 19.99
CA ASN A 206 -56.42 -10.57 21.26
C ASN A 206 -55.53 -11.81 21.34
N LYS A 207 -55.95 -12.94 20.77
CA LYS A 207 -55.13 -14.16 20.66
C LYS A 207 -53.90 -13.94 19.77
N ARG A 208 -54.05 -13.20 18.67
CA ARG A 208 -52.95 -12.82 17.77
C ARG A 208 -51.99 -11.83 18.42
N ALA A 209 -52.51 -10.84 19.16
CA ALA A 209 -51.70 -9.88 19.90
C ALA A 209 -50.81 -10.57 20.95
N ARG A 210 -51.39 -11.46 21.77
CA ARG A 210 -50.63 -12.26 22.76
C ARG A 210 -49.56 -13.15 22.12
N ARG A 211 -49.85 -13.77 20.97
CA ARG A 211 -48.86 -14.57 20.24
C ARG A 211 -47.74 -13.69 19.69
N LYS A 212 -48.06 -12.50 19.19
CA LYS A 212 -47.08 -11.52 18.69
C LYS A 212 -46.17 -11.01 19.82
N GLU A 213 -46.70 -10.75 21.00
CA GLU A 213 -45.92 -10.34 22.19
C GLU A 213 -44.98 -11.45 22.65
N LYS A 214 -45.46 -12.70 22.74
CA LYS A 214 -44.60 -13.86 23.05
C LYS A 214 -43.47 -14.03 22.04
N LEU A 215 -43.79 -13.92 20.74
CA LEU A 215 -42.77 -13.98 19.68
C LEU A 215 -41.75 -12.85 19.79
N LYS A 216 -42.15 -11.65 20.24
CA LYS A 216 -41.23 -10.53 20.46
C LYS A 216 -40.33 -10.78 21.66
N THR A 217 -40.87 -11.21 22.80
CA THR A 217 -40.08 -11.52 24.00
C THR A 217 -39.11 -12.68 23.75
N GLU A 218 -39.55 -13.70 23.01
CA GLU A 218 -38.69 -14.80 22.57
C GLU A 218 -37.59 -14.33 21.60
N ALA A 219 -37.90 -13.39 20.70
CA ALA A 219 -36.90 -12.80 19.81
C ALA A 219 -35.90 -11.89 20.56
N GLU A 220 -36.36 -11.14 21.56
CA GLU A 220 -35.52 -10.31 22.41
C GLU A 220 -34.60 -11.16 23.30
N ALA A 221 -35.13 -12.24 23.89
CA ALA A 221 -34.33 -13.20 24.65
C ALA A 221 -33.23 -13.82 23.78
N LYS A 222 -33.56 -14.24 22.54
CA LYS A 222 -32.58 -14.74 21.58
C LYS A 222 -31.50 -13.71 21.23
N LYS A 223 -31.86 -12.42 21.13
CA LYS A 223 -30.89 -11.34 20.90
C LYS A 223 -29.97 -11.14 22.10
N VAL A 224 -30.50 -11.14 23.31
CA VAL A 224 -29.69 -11.03 24.53
C VAL A 224 -28.73 -12.22 24.65
N GLU A 225 -29.20 -13.44 24.35
CA GLU A 225 -28.35 -14.63 24.30
C GLU A 225 -27.27 -14.55 23.21
N GLN A 226 -27.57 -13.95 22.05
CA GLN A 226 -26.58 -13.69 21.00
C GLN A 226 -25.51 -12.71 21.49
N PHE A 227 -25.92 -11.58 22.09
CA PHE A 227 -25.00 -10.60 22.64
C PHE A 227 -24.12 -11.17 23.77
N SER A 228 -24.68 -11.99 24.67
CA SER A 228 -23.86 -12.65 25.70
C SER A 228 -22.81 -13.57 25.10
N LYS A 229 -23.15 -14.32 24.03
CA LYS A 229 -22.19 -15.21 23.35
C LYS A 229 -21.09 -14.42 22.65
N GLU A 230 -21.42 -13.28 22.05
CA GLU A 230 -20.44 -12.38 21.46
C GLU A 230 -19.50 -11.80 22.53
N ILE A 231 -20.04 -11.35 23.67
CA ILE A 231 -19.27 -10.85 24.81
C ILE A 231 -18.32 -11.93 25.35
N ASP A 232 -18.79 -13.16 25.51
CA ASP A 232 -17.99 -14.28 26.00
C ASP A 232 -16.86 -14.66 25.04
N SER A 233 -17.02 -14.40 23.73
CA SER A 233 -16.00 -14.64 22.69
C SER A 233 -14.96 -13.53 22.53
N LEU A 234 -15.17 -12.35 23.15
CA LEU A 234 -14.22 -11.23 23.09
C LEU A 234 -12.76 -11.58 23.44
N PRO A 235 -12.44 -12.36 24.49
CA PRO A 235 -11.05 -12.71 24.80
C PRO A 235 -10.39 -13.52 23.67
N ASP A 236 -11.12 -14.41 23.02
CA ASP A 236 -10.61 -15.20 21.90
C ASP A 236 -10.34 -14.30 20.68
N ILE A 237 -11.24 -13.35 20.42
CA ILE A 237 -11.06 -12.34 19.35
C ILE A 237 -9.84 -11.46 19.63
N ILE A 238 -9.61 -11.05 20.88
CA ILE A 238 -8.41 -10.25 21.24
C ILE A 238 -7.13 -11.05 21.02
N GLN A 239 -7.13 -12.35 21.37
CA GLN A 239 -5.99 -13.22 21.11
C GLN A 239 -5.75 -13.43 19.61
N GLU A 240 -6.82 -13.57 18.82
CA GLU A 240 -6.74 -13.65 17.34
C GLU A 240 -6.15 -12.38 16.73
N ILE A 241 -6.63 -11.20 17.14
CA ILE A 241 -6.09 -9.91 16.68
C ILE A 241 -4.60 -9.77 17.03
N ALA A 242 -4.20 -10.18 18.24
CA ALA A 242 -2.79 -10.14 18.64
C ALA A 242 -1.92 -11.05 17.76
N ASN A 243 -2.37 -12.28 17.48
CA ASN A 243 -1.67 -13.21 16.60
C ASN A 243 -1.57 -12.67 15.16
N ASP A 244 -2.64 -12.08 14.64
CA ASP A 244 -2.67 -11.44 13.32
C ASP A 244 -1.71 -10.26 13.23
N ASP A 245 -1.64 -9.44 14.27
CA ASP A 245 -0.72 -8.30 14.32
C ASP A 245 0.73 -8.75 14.43
N GLU A 246 1.03 -9.80 15.19
CA GLU A 246 2.35 -10.45 15.16
C GLU A 246 2.71 -10.97 13.76
N GLU A 247 1.77 -11.60 13.06
CA GLU A 247 2.02 -12.08 11.70
C GLU A 247 2.25 -10.92 10.73
N LYS A 248 1.46 -9.84 10.81
CA LYS A 248 1.67 -8.61 10.05
C LYS A 248 3.04 -8.00 10.32
N GLN A 249 3.47 -7.94 11.59
CA GLN A 249 4.80 -7.47 11.97
C GLN A 249 5.89 -8.36 11.39
N ARG A 250 5.78 -9.70 11.51
CA ARG A 250 6.73 -10.64 10.90
C ARG A 250 6.81 -10.46 9.39
N ARG A 251 5.67 -10.28 8.72
CA ARG A 251 5.60 -10.00 7.27
C ARG A 251 6.27 -8.66 6.92
N HIS A 252 6.06 -7.64 7.73
CA HIS A 252 6.70 -6.33 7.57
C HIS A 252 8.22 -6.42 7.75
N LEU A 253 8.70 -7.05 8.83
CA LEU A 253 10.12 -7.27 9.08
C LEU A 253 10.78 -8.05 7.93
N ARG A 254 10.14 -9.11 7.43
CA ARG A 254 10.63 -9.86 6.26
C ARG A 254 10.79 -8.95 5.03
N ARG A 255 9.84 -8.06 4.77
CA ARG A 255 9.92 -7.09 3.66
C ARG A 255 11.08 -6.10 3.87
N LEU A 256 11.28 -5.62 5.10
CA LEU A 256 12.38 -4.72 5.42
C LEU A 256 13.74 -5.40 5.23
N VAL A 257 13.91 -6.61 5.76
CA VAL A 257 15.14 -7.40 5.62
C VAL A 257 15.45 -7.67 4.15
N ALA A 258 14.46 -8.16 3.38
CA ALA A 258 14.62 -8.39 1.95
C ALA A 258 14.97 -7.11 1.18
N LYS A 259 14.38 -5.96 1.56
CA LYS A 259 14.72 -4.66 0.97
C LYS A 259 16.15 -4.25 1.32
N GLN A 260 16.59 -4.42 2.56
CA GLN A 260 17.96 -4.13 2.99
C GLN A 260 18.98 -5.01 2.26
N GLU A 261 18.74 -6.32 2.15
CA GLU A 261 19.60 -7.25 1.39
C GLU A 261 19.66 -6.89 -0.10
N ARG A 262 18.52 -6.51 -0.68
CA ARG A 262 18.46 -6.02 -2.05
C ARG A 262 19.28 -4.75 -2.23
N LEU A 263 19.19 -3.79 -1.31
CA LEU A 263 19.95 -2.53 -1.38
C LEU A 263 21.47 -2.73 -1.17
N LYS A 264 21.88 -3.76 -0.43
CA LYS A 264 23.30 -4.14 -0.29
C LYS A 264 23.89 -4.69 -1.59
N SER A 265 23.10 -5.39 -2.40
CA SER A 265 23.57 -6.06 -3.61
C SER A 265 23.31 -5.29 -4.90
N ARG A 266 22.17 -4.58 -4.99
CA ARG A 266 21.68 -3.94 -6.20
C ARG A 266 21.17 -2.52 -5.91
N PRO A 267 21.42 -1.57 -6.83
CA PRO A 267 20.86 -0.23 -6.69
C PRO A 267 19.32 -0.26 -6.78
N PRO A 268 18.65 0.73 -6.14
CA PRO A 268 17.27 1.08 -6.49
C PRO A 268 17.14 1.37 -7.99
N ARG A 269 15.96 1.10 -8.56
CA ARG A 269 15.70 1.41 -9.97
C ARG A 269 15.52 2.91 -10.14
N LEU A 270 16.57 3.59 -10.62
CA LEU A 270 16.57 5.03 -10.83
C LEU A 270 16.00 5.43 -12.21
N GLY A 271 15.93 4.50 -13.18
CA GLY A 271 15.47 4.80 -14.54
C GLY A 271 14.91 3.62 -15.34
N ARG A 272 14.85 3.79 -16.67
CA ARG A 272 14.28 2.81 -17.61
C ARG A 272 15.02 1.49 -17.60
N HIS A 273 16.35 1.52 -17.63
CA HIS A 273 17.16 0.29 -17.68
C HIS A 273 17.45 -0.25 -16.27
N LYS A 274 17.56 -1.58 -16.19
CA LYS A 274 17.98 -2.28 -14.97
C LYS A 274 19.51 -2.27 -14.90
N PHE A 275 20.06 -2.23 -13.68
CA PHE A 275 21.50 -2.39 -13.50
C PHE A 275 21.91 -3.83 -13.85
N GLU A 276 22.88 -3.95 -14.75
CA GLU A 276 23.53 -5.21 -15.09
C GLU A 276 24.97 -5.18 -14.56
N PRO A 277 25.37 -6.17 -13.75
CA PRO A 277 26.73 -6.24 -13.22
C PRO A 277 27.73 -6.44 -14.36
N ALA A 278 28.96 -5.93 -14.17
CA ALA A 278 30.05 -6.24 -15.07
C ALA A 278 30.41 -7.73 -14.96
N PRO A 279 30.77 -8.41 -16.07
CA PRO A 279 31.26 -9.78 -16.01
C PRO A 279 32.55 -9.82 -15.20
N VAL A 280 32.71 -10.88 -14.39
CA VAL A 280 33.90 -11.08 -13.55
C VAL A 280 35.12 -11.24 -14.46
N GLN A 281 36.18 -10.51 -14.17
CA GLN A 281 37.41 -10.53 -14.95
C GLN A 281 38.37 -11.55 -14.35
N VAL A 282 38.38 -12.76 -14.92
CA VAL A 282 39.27 -13.85 -14.49
C VAL A 282 40.18 -14.23 -15.64
N LEU A 283 41.47 -14.39 -15.36
CA LEU A 283 42.43 -14.93 -16.33
C LEU A 283 42.11 -16.41 -16.58
N LEU A 284 42.21 -16.86 -17.83
CA LEU A 284 42.08 -18.29 -18.12
C LEU A 284 43.31 -19.05 -17.61
N SER A 285 43.17 -20.36 -17.39
CA SER A 285 44.29 -21.21 -16.95
C SER A 285 45.52 -21.13 -17.86
N GLU A 286 45.31 -20.99 -19.18
CA GLU A 286 46.36 -20.80 -20.19
C GLU A 286 47.06 -19.43 -20.09
N GLU A 287 46.39 -18.44 -19.51
CA GLU A 287 46.87 -17.07 -19.41
C GLU A 287 47.66 -16.82 -18.12
N ILE A 288 47.55 -17.73 -17.15
CA ILE A 288 48.31 -17.70 -15.90
C ILE A 288 49.73 -18.21 -16.17
N THR A 289 50.64 -17.27 -16.43
CA THR A 289 52.05 -17.58 -16.77
C THR A 289 53.04 -17.21 -15.66
N GLY A 290 52.56 -16.66 -14.55
CA GLY A 290 53.38 -16.21 -13.41
C GLY A 290 54.30 -15.00 -13.67
N SER A 291 54.40 -14.52 -14.92
CA SER A 291 55.23 -13.36 -15.30
C SER A 291 54.41 -12.12 -15.67
N LEU A 292 54.59 -11.01 -14.94
CA LEU A 292 53.88 -9.75 -15.18
C LEU A 292 54.10 -9.18 -16.59
N ARG A 293 55.25 -9.51 -17.23
CA ARG A 293 55.56 -9.07 -18.60
C ARG A 293 54.67 -9.72 -19.66
N LYS A 294 54.06 -10.87 -19.32
CA LYS A 294 53.17 -11.65 -20.19
C LYS A 294 51.69 -11.44 -19.86
N LEU A 295 51.37 -10.57 -18.89
CA LEU A 295 50.01 -10.28 -18.48
C LEU A 295 49.23 -9.67 -19.65
N LYS A 296 48.13 -10.31 -20.06
CA LYS A 296 47.19 -9.72 -21.01
C LYS A 296 46.47 -8.57 -20.32
N GLY A 297 46.50 -7.38 -20.91
CA GLY A 297 45.85 -6.21 -20.32
C GLY A 297 44.38 -6.46 -20.03
N CYS A 298 44.00 -6.44 -18.75
CA CYS A 298 42.61 -6.51 -18.31
C CYS A 298 41.89 -5.17 -18.55
N SER A 299 40.57 -5.15 -18.33
CA SER A 299 39.69 -4.08 -18.78
C SER A 299 40.02 -2.70 -18.22
N THR A 300 39.44 -1.66 -18.83
CA THR A 300 39.69 -0.28 -18.42
C THR A 300 39.07 0.02 -17.05
N LEU A 301 39.89 0.48 -16.10
CA LEU A 301 39.46 0.94 -14.76
C LEU A 301 38.28 1.92 -14.83
N ALA A 302 38.22 2.75 -15.86
CA ALA A 302 37.10 3.67 -16.08
C ALA A 302 35.73 2.95 -16.19
N ARG A 303 35.67 1.78 -16.84
CA ARG A 303 34.44 0.99 -16.96
C ARG A 303 34.03 0.42 -15.61
N ASP A 304 34.99 -0.08 -14.83
CA ASP A 304 34.74 -0.57 -13.47
C ASP A 304 34.21 0.55 -12.55
N ARG A 305 34.88 1.72 -12.55
CA ARG A 305 34.41 2.89 -11.79
C ARG A 305 33.02 3.36 -12.22
N PHE A 306 32.73 3.36 -13.51
CA PHE A 306 31.41 3.70 -14.03
C PHE A 306 30.33 2.71 -13.55
N LYS A 307 30.63 1.42 -13.58
CA LYS A 307 29.72 0.39 -13.06
C LYS A 307 29.55 0.45 -11.54
N SER A 308 30.59 0.83 -10.79
CA SER A 308 30.47 1.14 -9.36
C SER A 308 29.56 2.35 -9.10
N LEU A 309 29.58 3.38 -9.94
CA LEU A 309 28.66 4.53 -9.83
C LEU A 309 27.21 4.13 -10.12
N GLU A 310 26.97 3.31 -11.14
CA GLU A 310 25.65 2.75 -11.42
C GLU A 310 25.16 1.86 -10.27
N LYS A 311 26.02 0.99 -9.73
CA LYS A 311 25.70 0.08 -8.63
C LYS A 311 25.35 0.82 -7.35
N ARG A 312 26.00 1.97 -7.10
CA ARG A 312 25.67 2.88 -5.99
C ARG A 312 24.40 3.71 -6.22
N GLY A 313 23.82 3.69 -7.42
CA GLY A 313 22.67 4.51 -7.77
C GLY A 313 23.00 5.99 -7.91
N LEU A 314 24.28 6.35 -8.12
CA LEU A 314 24.72 7.72 -8.38
C LEU A 314 24.55 8.09 -9.85
N VAL A 315 24.67 7.09 -10.73
CA VAL A 315 24.49 7.22 -12.17
C VAL A 315 23.36 6.30 -12.61
N ILE A 316 22.52 6.78 -13.52
CA ILE A 316 21.42 5.99 -14.08
C ILE A 316 22.00 4.95 -15.05
N PRO A 317 21.62 3.66 -14.95
CA PRO A 317 21.99 2.67 -15.95
C PRO A 317 21.49 3.09 -17.32
N SER A 318 22.39 3.14 -18.29
CA SER A 318 22.09 3.52 -19.67
C SER A 318 22.34 2.36 -20.62
N ALA A 319 21.48 2.22 -21.63
CA ALA A 319 21.79 1.36 -22.77
C ALA A 319 22.96 1.95 -23.56
N LYS A 320 23.82 1.09 -24.10
CA LYS A 320 24.81 1.51 -25.08
C LYS A 320 24.06 1.99 -26.32
N SER A 321 24.03 3.30 -26.57
CA SER A 321 23.59 3.83 -27.85
C SER A 321 24.67 3.46 -28.89
N GLY A 322 24.55 2.28 -29.48
CA GLY A 322 25.43 1.86 -30.55
C GLY A 322 25.23 2.82 -31.72
N ARG A 323 26.24 3.64 -32.04
CA ARG A 323 26.40 4.03 -33.44
C ARG A 323 26.74 2.73 -34.16
N VAL A 324 25.78 2.20 -34.91
CA VAL A 324 26.04 1.16 -35.89
C VAL A 324 26.94 1.80 -36.93
N LEU A 325 28.25 1.72 -36.71
CA LEU A 325 29.22 1.89 -37.78
C LEU A 325 28.98 0.71 -38.70
N LEU A 326 28.16 0.93 -39.73
CA LEU A 326 28.11 0.10 -40.92
C LEU A 326 29.53 0.05 -41.48
N GLN A 327 30.32 -0.93 -41.05
CA GLN A 327 31.53 -1.31 -41.76
C GLN A 327 31.06 -1.89 -43.08
N ALA A 328 31.06 -1.04 -44.11
CA ALA A 328 31.01 -1.47 -45.49
C ALA A 328 32.17 -2.45 -45.70
N GLN A 329 31.83 -3.72 -45.98
CA GLN A 329 32.77 -4.69 -46.50
C GLN A 329 33.29 -4.13 -47.83
N GLN A 330 34.60 -3.89 -47.90
CA GLN A 330 35.36 -3.77 -49.15
C GLN A 330 36.05 -5.10 -49.43
#